data_AF-A0AA47NTT1-F1
#
_entry.id   AF-A0AA47NTT1-F1
#
_cell.length_a   1.000
_cell.length_b   1.000
_cell.length_c   1.000
_cell.angle_alpha   90.00
_cell.angle_beta   90.00
_cell.angle_gamma   90.00
#
_symmetry.space_group_name_H-M   'P 1'
#
loop_
_entity.id
_entity.type
_entity.pdbx_description
1 polymer ?
#
loop_
_entity_poly.entity_id
_entity_poly.type
_entity_poly.pdbx_seq_one_letter_code
_entity_poly.pdbx_strand_id
1 'polypeptide(L)'
;MQDLCQGESEEESVLMDQPRSSVGMQQEVMDALKEIPALVKCVKDLITTLKRMPPVMDTDSTCSGSSSPAPEMISLGNTGVQVSKTCFKRLNRTRMSLFTQDLAVLIFGRDVLASSTLTGKPGLPGTAKEQLNPEKLSALIAEFPGTNVSDVRAVIRRKCNNENFVSKKKQ
;
A
#
# COMPACT_ATOMS: atom_id res chain seq x y z
N MET A 1 33.44 61.59 -0.27
CA MET A 1 34.03 60.24 -0.12
C MET A 1 34.30 60.07 1.37
N GLN A 2 33.37 59.57 2.22
CA GLN A 2 32.63 58.30 2.17
C GLN A 2 33.59 57.13 1.91
N ASP A 3 33.69 56.05 2.68
CA ASP A 3 33.06 55.56 3.92
C ASP A 3 33.82 54.28 4.34
N LEU A 4 33.32 53.57 5.37
CA LEU A 4 33.65 52.21 5.83
C LEU A 4 34.53 52.06 7.08
N CYS A 5 33.91 52.46 8.21
CA CYS A 5 34.04 51.73 9.46
C CYS A 5 33.47 50.31 9.32
N GLN A 6 34.21 49.35 9.87
CA GLN A 6 33.75 47.98 10.14
C GLN A 6 32.89 47.94 11.40
N GLY A 7 31.89 47.06 11.40
CA GLY A 7 31.27 46.54 12.62
C GLY A 7 29.77 46.78 12.71
N GLU A 8 28.99 46.08 11.88
CA GLU A 8 27.59 45.83 12.19
C GLU A 8 27.42 44.35 12.53
N SER A 9 27.03 44.12 13.78
CA SER A 9 26.64 42.82 14.30
C SER A 9 25.37 42.41 13.57
N GLU A 10 25.44 41.32 12.81
CA GLU A 10 24.24 40.69 12.29
C GLU A 10 23.51 40.02 13.47
N GLU A 11 22.42 40.65 13.89
CA GLU A 11 21.51 40.13 14.88
C GLU A 11 20.86 38.85 14.33
N GLU A 12 21.39 37.71 14.78
CA GLU A 12 20.74 36.40 14.65
C GLU A 12 19.40 36.47 15.37
N SER A 13 18.32 36.77 14.63
CA SER A 13 16.96 36.64 15.11
C SER A 13 16.67 35.17 15.33
N VAL A 14 16.95 34.69 16.54
CA VAL A 14 16.49 33.40 17.03
C VAL A 14 14.98 33.41 16.99
N LEU A 15 14.40 32.83 15.93
CA LEU A 15 12.99 32.49 15.86
C LEU A 15 12.73 31.51 17.01
N MET A 16 12.25 32.03 18.14
CA MET A 16 11.78 31.19 19.23
C MET A 16 10.68 30.28 18.69
N ASP A 17 11.00 29.00 18.55
CA ASP A 17 10.01 27.94 18.43
C ASP A 17 9.22 27.96 19.75
N GLN A 18 8.06 28.63 19.70
CA GLN A 18 7.16 28.69 20.84
C GLN A 18 6.76 27.25 21.17
N PRO A 19 6.94 26.77 22.41
CA PRO A 19 6.44 25.46 22.79
C PRO A 19 4.92 25.49 22.60
N ARG A 20 4.40 24.68 21.67
CA ARG A 20 2.96 24.43 21.55
C ARG A 20 2.43 24.14 22.95
N SER A 21 1.68 25.08 23.51
CA SER A 21 1.19 24.97 24.88
C SER A 21 0.47 23.63 25.03
N SER A 22 0.71 22.92 26.14
CA SER A 22 0.06 21.63 26.39
C SER A 22 -1.48 21.73 26.38
N VAL A 23 -2.02 22.94 26.53
CA VAL A 23 -3.44 23.28 26.45
C VAL A 23 -4.01 23.05 25.05
N GLY A 24 -3.29 23.43 23.99
CA GLY A 24 -3.74 23.24 22.60
C GLY A 24 -3.88 21.76 22.22
N MET A 25 -2.93 20.93 22.66
CA MET A 25 -2.95 19.49 22.41
C MET A 25 -4.08 18.78 23.17
N GLN A 26 -4.39 19.22 24.40
CA GLN A 26 -5.52 18.67 25.14
C GLN A 26 -6.87 19.07 24.53
N GLN A 27 -6.99 20.27 23.98
CA GLN A 27 -8.21 20.71 23.31
C GLN A 27 -8.48 19.90 22.04
N GLU A 28 -7.47 19.68 21.19
CA GLU A 28 -7.59 18.83 20.00
C GLU A 28 -7.99 17.39 20.36
N VAL A 29 -7.43 16.83 21.44
CA VAL A 29 -7.81 15.50 21.94
C VAL A 29 -9.26 15.49 22.41
N MET A 30 -9.69 16.48 23.20
CA MET A 30 -11.08 16.57 23.66
C MET A 30 -12.06 16.71 22.51
N ASP A 31 -11.72 17.49 21.49
CA ASP A 31 -12.58 17.67 20.33
C ASP A 31 -12.65 16.40 19.48
N ALA A 32 -11.55 15.66 19.32
CA ALA A 32 -11.57 14.34 18.69
C ALA A 32 -12.42 13.32 19.48
N LEU A 33 -12.37 13.35 20.82
CA LEU A 33 -13.17 12.46 21.66
C LEU A 33 -14.68 12.73 21.54
N LYS A 34 -15.09 13.97 21.27
CA LYS A 34 -16.51 14.34 21.04
C LYS A 34 -17.09 13.75 19.76
N GLU A 35 -16.25 13.40 18.78
CA GLU A 35 -16.69 12.81 17.50
C GLU A 35 -16.94 11.28 17.58
N ILE A 36 -16.40 10.61 18.61
CA ILE A 36 -16.52 9.15 18.77
C ILE A 36 -17.98 8.67 18.81
N PRO A 37 -18.91 9.30 19.56
CA PRO A 37 -20.32 8.88 19.58
C PRO A 37 -20.99 8.91 18.21
N ALA A 38 -20.69 9.93 17.39
CA ALA A 38 -21.23 10.05 16.03
C ALA A 38 -20.72 8.91 15.14
N LEU A 39 -19.42 8.60 15.21
CA LEU A 39 -18.83 7.50 14.46
C LEU A 39 -19.42 6.14 14.88
N VAL A 40 -19.60 5.91 16.18
CA VAL A 40 -20.23 4.69 16.71
C VAL A 40 -21.66 4.53 16.19
N LYS A 41 -22.41 5.63 16.13
CA LYS A 41 -23.76 5.64 15.55
C LYS A 41 -23.74 5.27 14.07
N CYS A 42 -22.85 5.87 13.27
CA CYS A 42 -22.70 5.55 11.85
C CYS A 42 -22.39 4.06 11.62
N VAL A 43 -21.50 3.46 12.43
CA VAL A 43 -21.18 2.03 12.33
C VAL A 43 -22.38 1.15 12.69
N LYS A 44 -23.13 1.50 13.75
CA LYS A 44 -24.36 0.79 14.11
C LYS A 44 -25.43 0.86 13.01
N ASP A 45 -25.62 2.02 12.40
CA ASP A 45 -26.58 2.23 11.32
C ASP A 45 -26.18 1.41 10.08
N LEU A 46 -24.88 1.34 9.76
CA LEU A 46 -24.35 0.52 8.67
C LEU A 46 -24.57 -0.98 8.93
N ILE A 47 -24.25 -1.48 10.13
CA ILE A 47 -24.48 -2.88 10.49
C ILE A 47 -25.98 -3.22 10.43
N THR A 48 -26.83 -2.32 10.89
CA THR A 48 -28.28 -2.51 10.85
C THR A 48 -28.79 -2.57 9.41
N THR A 49 -28.27 -1.70 8.53
CA THR A 49 -28.59 -1.71 7.10
C THR A 49 -28.18 -3.03 6.46
N LEU A 50 -26.96 -3.50 6.72
CA LEU A 50 -26.47 -4.79 6.19
C LEU A 50 -27.28 -5.99 6.71
N LYS A 51 -27.76 -5.95 7.95
CA LYS A 51 -28.66 -7.00 8.50
C LYS A 51 -30.07 -6.97 7.93
N ARG A 52 -30.51 -5.82 7.42
CA ARG A 52 -31.87 -5.61 6.90
C ARG A 52 -31.98 -5.84 5.39
N MET A 53 -30.85 -5.95 4.69
CA MET A 53 -30.87 -6.39 3.30
C MET A 53 -31.27 -7.86 3.28
N PRO A 54 -32.32 -8.24 2.53
CA PRO A 54 -32.64 -9.64 2.32
C PRO A 54 -31.43 -10.34 1.68
N PRO A 55 -31.20 -11.64 1.93
CA PRO A 55 -30.29 -12.39 1.09
C PRO A 55 -30.78 -12.21 -0.34
N VAL A 56 -29.88 -11.76 -1.22
CA VAL A 56 -30.15 -11.75 -2.67
C VAL A 56 -30.52 -13.18 -3.03
N MET A 57 -31.81 -13.41 -3.17
CA MET A 57 -32.37 -14.65 -3.63
C MET A 57 -31.98 -14.77 -5.10
N ASP A 58 -31.07 -15.69 -5.37
CA ASP A 58 -30.77 -16.17 -6.71
C ASP A 58 -32.07 -16.66 -7.35
N THR A 59 -32.48 -16.03 -8.45
CA THR A 59 -33.45 -16.62 -9.36
C THR A 59 -32.81 -17.87 -9.98
N ASP A 60 -33.51 -18.98 -9.79
CA ASP A 60 -33.16 -20.36 -10.08
C ASP A 60 -32.36 -20.64 -11.36
N SER A 61 -31.27 -21.42 -11.21
CA SER A 61 -31.01 -22.58 -12.06
C SER A 61 -29.99 -23.55 -11.45
N THR A 62 -30.55 -24.63 -10.91
CA THR A 62 -30.09 -26.03 -10.93
C THR A 62 -28.70 -26.42 -10.38
N CYS A 63 -28.81 -27.32 -9.39
CA CYS A 63 -27.93 -28.38 -8.88
C CYS A 63 -26.73 -28.07 -7.95
N SER A 64 -26.91 -28.55 -6.72
CA SER A 64 -25.98 -29.37 -5.93
C SER A 64 -24.71 -28.74 -5.36
N GLY A 65 -24.66 -28.76 -4.03
CA GLY A 65 -23.41 -28.82 -3.27
C GLY A 65 -23.26 -27.64 -2.33
N SER A 66 -23.35 -27.92 -1.03
CA SER A 66 -22.79 -27.06 0.01
C SER A 66 -21.31 -26.83 -0.32
N SER A 67 -21.02 -25.68 -0.93
CA SER A 67 -19.66 -25.19 -1.14
C SER A 67 -19.67 -23.74 -0.72
N SER A 68 -18.73 -23.38 0.15
CA SER A 68 -18.38 -21.98 0.36
C SER A 68 -18.25 -21.31 -1.02
N PRO A 69 -18.86 -20.14 -1.27
CA PRO A 69 -18.76 -19.49 -2.57
C PRO A 69 -17.28 -19.39 -2.94
N ALA A 70 -16.93 -19.90 -4.12
CA ALA A 70 -15.55 -19.89 -4.60
C ALA A 70 -15.02 -18.44 -4.58
N PRO A 71 -13.75 -18.21 -4.21
CA PRO A 71 -13.21 -16.85 -4.14
C PRO A 71 -13.36 -16.18 -5.50
N GLU A 72 -14.08 -15.05 -5.56
CA GLU A 72 -14.25 -14.31 -6.80
C GLU A 72 -12.88 -13.78 -7.27
N MET A 73 -12.46 -14.17 -8.47
CA MET A 73 -11.17 -13.82 -9.07
C MET A 73 -11.35 -12.72 -10.13
N ILE A 74 -10.34 -11.85 -10.26
CA ILE A 74 -10.24 -10.87 -11.36
C ILE A 74 -8.96 -11.08 -12.15
N SER A 75 -9.01 -10.82 -13.45
CA SER A 75 -7.84 -10.84 -14.33
C SER A 75 -7.08 -9.52 -14.27
N LEU A 76 -5.76 -9.58 -14.27
CA LEU A 76 -4.85 -8.43 -14.33
C LEU A 76 -4.32 -8.24 -15.75
N GLY A 77 -4.53 -7.03 -16.29
CA GLY A 77 -4.26 -6.74 -17.70
C GLY A 77 -4.83 -7.80 -18.66
N ASN A 78 -4.05 -8.14 -19.69
CA ASN A 78 -4.45 -9.08 -20.75
C ASN A 78 -3.73 -10.44 -20.64
N THR A 79 -3.21 -10.79 -19.45
CA THR A 79 -2.17 -11.85 -19.30
C THR A 79 -2.65 -13.13 -18.63
N GLY A 80 -3.95 -13.37 -18.49
CA GLY A 80 -4.47 -14.57 -17.81
C GLY A 80 -4.14 -14.67 -16.31
N VAL A 81 -3.35 -13.74 -15.76
CA VAL A 81 -2.98 -13.65 -14.34
C VAL A 81 -4.20 -13.23 -13.55
N GLN A 82 -4.59 -14.03 -12.56
CA GLN A 82 -5.75 -13.74 -11.74
C GLN A 82 -5.39 -13.54 -10.27
N VAL A 83 -6.12 -12.65 -9.61
CA VAL A 83 -6.02 -12.40 -8.17
C VAL A 83 -7.40 -12.33 -7.53
N SER A 84 -7.49 -12.55 -6.21
CA SER A 84 -8.75 -12.39 -5.49
C SER A 84 -9.27 -10.96 -5.60
N LYS A 85 -10.54 -10.81 -6.02
CA LYS A 85 -11.22 -9.52 -6.14
C LYS A 85 -11.25 -8.77 -4.82
N THR A 86 -11.53 -9.47 -3.72
CA THR A 86 -11.63 -8.88 -2.38
C THR A 86 -10.28 -8.33 -1.92
N CYS A 87 -9.19 -9.07 -2.14
CA CYS A 87 -7.85 -8.60 -1.80
C CYS A 87 -7.44 -7.42 -2.68
N PHE A 88 -7.70 -7.49 -4.00
CA PHE A 88 -7.37 -6.42 -4.93
C PHE A 88 -8.12 -5.11 -4.64
N LYS A 89 -9.39 -5.18 -4.24
CA LYS A 89 -10.19 -4.01 -3.86
C LYS A 89 -9.62 -3.28 -2.64
N ARG A 90 -8.96 -4.00 -1.72
CA ARG A 90 -8.40 -3.46 -0.47
C ARG A 90 -7.01 -2.84 -0.60
N LEU A 91 -6.34 -3.00 -1.74
CA LEU A 91 -4.99 -2.45 -1.94
C LEU A 91 -5.01 -0.93 -1.86
N ASN A 92 -3.90 -0.33 -1.38
CA ASN A 92 -3.78 1.12 -1.29
C ASN A 92 -3.77 1.75 -2.69
N ARG A 93 -4.77 2.58 -3.03
CA ARG A 93 -4.83 3.30 -4.32
C ARG A 93 -4.33 4.74 -4.27
N THR A 94 -3.99 5.26 -3.08
CA THR A 94 -3.60 6.66 -2.88
C THR A 94 -2.18 6.93 -3.37
N ARG A 95 -1.27 5.97 -3.16
CA ARG A 95 0.15 6.13 -3.53
C ARG A 95 0.57 5.01 -4.45
N MET A 96 1.05 5.35 -5.65
CA MET A 96 1.57 4.40 -6.64
C MET A 96 2.54 3.40 -6.01
N SER A 97 3.51 3.88 -5.22
CA SER A 97 4.52 3.01 -4.62
C SER A 97 3.96 2.01 -3.62
N LEU A 98 2.92 2.37 -2.86
CA LEU A 98 2.26 1.43 -1.96
C LEU A 98 1.42 0.44 -2.75
N PHE A 99 0.63 0.93 -3.72
CA PHE A 99 -0.17 0.09 -4.59
C PHE A 99 0.68 -0.99 -5.27
N THR A 100 1.81 -0.60 -5.88
CA THR A 100 2.75 -1.52 -6.52
C THR A 100 3.29 -2.56 -5.54
N GLN A 101 3.62 -2.16 -4.31
CA GLN A 101 4.16 -3.09 -3.30
C GLN A 101 3.10 -4.09 -2.84
N ASP A 102 1.89 -3.63 -2.54
CA ASP A 102 0.80 -4.48 -2.08
C ASP A 102 0.35 -5.43 -3.19
N LEU A 103 0.27 -4.93 -4.43
CA LEU A 103 -0.06 -5.73 -5.60
C LEU A 103 1.03 -6.78 -5.89
N ALA A 104 2.31 -6.44 -5.77
CA ALA A 104 3.40 -7.40 -5.92
C ALA A 104 3.30 -8.53 -4.89
N VAL A 105 2.98 -8.20 -3.63
CA VAL A 105 2.76 -9.22 -2.58
C VAL A 105 1.56 -10.09 -2.91
N LEU A 106 0.48 -9.51 -3.46
CA LEU A 106 -0.71 -10.27 -3.84
C LEU A 106 -0.45 -11.25 -5.00
N ILE A 107 0.35 -10.87 -5.99
CA ILE A 107 0.62 -11.67 -7.21
C ILE A 107 1.68 -12.74 -6.99
N PHE A 108 2.75 -12.40 -6.25
CA PHE A 108 3.94 -13.25 -6.11
C PHE A 108 4.03 -13.91 -4.73
N GLY A 109 3.48 -13.28 -3.68
CA GLY A 109 3.73 -13.69 -2.30
C GLY A 109 5.08 -13.18 -1.78
N ARG A 110 5.23 -13.13 -0.45
CA ARG A 110 6.43 -12.56 0.19
C ARG A 110 7.65 -13.44 0.02
N ASP A 111 7.48 -14.76 0.06
CA ASP A 111 8.58 -15.72 -0.04
C ASP A 111 9.25 -15.64 -1.41
N VAL A 112 8.45 -15.63 -2.48
CA VAL A 112 8.94 -15.44 -3.85
C VAL A 112 9.66 -14.09 -4.00
N LEU A 113 9.09 -13.01 -3.46
CA LEU A 113 9.73 -11.69 -3.52
C LEU A 113 11.08 -11.66 -2.77
N ALA A 114 11.25 -12.47 -1.72
CA ALA A 114 12.50 -12.56 -0.97
C ALA A 114 13.58 -13.37 -1.73
N SER A 115 13.18 -14.46 -2.40
CA SER A 115 14.11 -15.34 -3.13
C SER A 115 14.38 -14.91 -4.58
N SER A 116 13.53 -14.08 -5.16
CA SER A 116 13.63 -13.66 -6.56
C SER A 116 14.16 -12.23 -6.74
N THR A 117 14.48 -11.88 -7.99
CA THR A 117 14.84 -10.52 -8.43
C THR A 117 14.12 -10.14 -9.71
N LEU A 118 14.10 -8.86 -10.04
CA LEU A 118 13.43 -8.37 -11.25
C LEU A 118 14.00 -8.98 -12.55
N THR A 119 15.30 -9.27 -12.61
CA THR A 119 15.99 -9.69 -13.85
C THR A 119 16.75 -11.01 -13.72
N GLY A 120 16.70 -11.69 -12.57
CA GLY A 120 17.50 -12.90 -12.31
C GLY A 120 19.01 -12.68 -12.27
N LYS A 121 19.48 -11.43 -12.38
CA LYS A 121 20.91 -11.12 -12.44
C LYS A 121 21.49 -11.14 -11.02
N PRO A 122 22.55 -11.92 -10.75
CA PRO A 122 23.20 -11.91 -9.45
C PRO A 122 23.78 -10.52 -9.17
N GLY A 123 23.41 -9.94 -8.03
CA GLY A 123 23.99 -8.68 -7.56
C GLY A 123 25.36 -8.87 -6.88
N LEU A 124 25.63 -10.09 -6.39
CA LEU A 124 26.91 -10.52 -5.85
C LEU A 124 27.32 -11.87 -6.48
N PRO A 125 28.62 -12.12 -6.68
CA PRO A 125 29.11 -13.43 -7.08
C PRO A 125 28.64 -14.51 -6.10
N GLY A 126 28.04 -15.59 -6.60
CA GLY A 126 27.61 -16.73 -5.79
C GLY A 126 26.18 -16.71 -5.24
N THR A 127 25.42 -15.61 -5.41
CA THR A 127 23.99 -15.57 -5.03
C THR A 127 23.10 -15.73 -6.27
N ALA A 128 22.78 -16.97 -6.64
CA ALA A 128 21.78 -17.22 -7.67
C ALA A 128 20.39 -16.90 -7.10
N LYS A 129 19.71 -15.91 -7.71
CA LYS A 129 18.32 -15.59 -7.40
C LYS A 129 17.48 -15.75 -8.65
N GLU A 130 16.31 -16.35 -8.49
CA GLU A 130 15.39 -16.57 -9.60
C GLU A 130 14.85 -15.24 -10.14
N GLN A 131 14.50 -15.20 -11.42
CA GLN A 131 13.80 -14.05 -11.99
C GLN A 131 12.31 -14.12 -11.61
N LEU A 132 11.69 -12.97 -11.29
CA LEU A 132 10.23 -12.91 -11.19
C LEU A 132 9.59 -13.35 -12.51
N ASN A 133 8.51 -14.13 -12.42
CA ASN A 133 7.78 -14.57 -13.59
C ASN A 133 7.42 -13.36 -14.50
N PRO A 134 7.89 -13.36 -15.76
CA PRO A 134 7.80 -12.19 -16.64
C PRO A 134 6.36 -11.86 -17.05
N GLU A 135 5.49 -12.87 -17.17
CA GLU A 135 4.08 -12.69 -17.49
C GLU A 135 3.34 -11.99 -16.35
N LYS A 136 3.51 -12.48 -15.12
CA LYS A 136 3.00 -11.82 -13.90
C LYS A 136 3.54 -10.41 -13.71
N LEU A 137 4.81 -10.19 -14.05
CA LEU A 137 5.43 -8.87 -13.99
C LEU A 137 4.83 -7.91 -15.03
N SER A 138 4.58 -8.40 -16.24
CA SER A 138 3.91 -7.65 -17.30
C SER A 138 2.49 -7.26 -16.88
N ALA A 139 1.73 -8.22 -16.31
CA ALA A 139 0.40 -8.00 -15.75
C ALA A 139 0.39 -6.87 -14.71
N LEU A 140 1.34 -6.92 -13.77
CA LEU A 140 1.48 -5.92 -12.73
C LEU A 140 1.77 -4.53 -13.33
N ILE A 141 2.67 -4.44 -14.32
CA ILE A 141 3.03 -3.16 -14.95
C ILE A 141 1.84 -2.58 -15.73
N ALA A 142 1.01 -3.42 -16.36
CA ALA A 142 -0.16 -3.00 -17.13
C ALA A 142 -1.22 -2.27 -16.28
N GLU A 143 -1.25 -2.49 -14.96
CA GLU A 143 -2.13 -1.78 -14.03
C GLU A 143 -1.77 -0.28 -13.84
N PHE A 144 -0.71 0.20 -14.49
CA PHE A 144 -0.22 1.58 -14.38
C PHE A 144 -0.16 2.32 -15.73
N PRO A 145 -1.30 2.52 -16.44
CA PRO A 145 -1.31 3.07 -17.80
C PRO A 145 -0.77 4.51 -17.94
N GLY A 146 -0.63 5.24 -16.84
CA GLY A 146 -0.09 6.61 -16.82
C GLY A 146 1.25 6.77 -16.08
N THR A 147 1.89 5.68 -15.65
CA THR A 147 3.14 5.74 -14.88
C THR A 147 4.31 5.26 -15.73
N ASN A 148 5.49 5.86 -15.54
CA ASN A 148 6.70 5.37 -16.18
C ASN A 148 7.01 3.94 -15.69
N VAL A 149 7.17 3.02 -16.64
CA VAL A 149 7.49 1.61 -16.36
C VAL A 149 8.77 1.46 -15.53
N SER A 150 9.73 2.37 -15.68
CA SER A 150 10.99 2.37 -14.93
C SER A 150 10.76 2.62 -13.44
N ASP A 151 9.82 3.51 -13.09
CA ASP A 151 9.50 3.82 -11.70
C ASP A 151 8.82 2.65 -11.02
N VAL A 152 7.86 2.02 -11.71
CA VAL A 152 7.19 0.79 -11.24
C VAL A 152 8.23 -0.32 -11.02
N ARG A 153 9.13 -0.53 -11.98
CA ARG A 153 10.23 -1.50 -11.86
C ARG A 153 11.19 -1.18 -10.71
N ALA A 154 11.49 0.10 -10.47
CA ALA A 154 12.33 0.51 -9.35
C ALA A 154 11.69 0.18 -8.00
N VAL A 155 10.37 0.39 -7.86
CA VAL A 155 9.62 0.01 -6.65
C VAL A 155 9.61 -1.50 -6.45
N ILE A 156 9.35 -2.29 -7.49
CA ILE A 156 9.36 -3.76 -7.42
C ILE A 156 10.75 -4.27 -6.99
N ARG A 157 11.82 -3.72 -7.57
CA ARG A 157 13.19 -4.08 -7.19
C ARG A 157 13.47 -3.79 -5.72
N ARG A 158 13.08 -2.60 -5.24
CA ARG A 158 13.22 -2.23 -3.82
C ARG A 158 12.42 -3.17 -2.92
N LYS A 159 11.20 -3.55 -3.34
CA LYS A 159 10.36 -4.50 -2.61
C LYS A 159 11.01 -5.87 -2.47
N CYS A 160 11.59 -6.42 -3.54
CA CYS A 160 12.31 -7.70 -3.49
C CYS A 160 13.49 -7.63 -2.50
N ASN A 161 14.26 -6.54 -2.55
CA ASN A 161 15.38 -6.33 -1.63
C ASN A 161 14.92 -6.26 -0.17
N ASN A 162 13.81 -5.58 0.09
CA ASN A 162 13.23 -5.46 1.43
C ASN A 162 12.75 -6.81 1.97
N GLU A 163 11.99 -7.58 1.20
CA GLU A 163 11.52 -8.91 1.63
C GLU A 163 12.69 -9.85 1.90
N ASN A 164 13.74 -9.81 1.06
CA ASN A 164 14.97 -10.57 1.28
C ASN A 164 15.74 -10.16 2.54
N PHE A 165 15.73 -8.87 2.90
CA PHE A 165 16.36 -8.41 4.14
C PHE A 165 15.54 -8.88 5.36
N VAL A 166 14.21 -8.78 5.28
CA VAL A 166 13.30 -9.21 6.34
C VAL A 166 13.35 -10.73 6.56
N SER A 167 13.46 -11.54 5.49
CA SER A 167 13.54 -12.99 5.61
C SER A 167 14.82 -13.44 6.32
N LYS A 168 15.96 -12.79 6.04
CA LYS A 168 17.24 -13.07 6.71
C LYS A 168 17.26 -12.71 8.20
N LYS A 169 16.50 -11.70 8.62
CA LYS A 169 16.41 -11.31 10.04
C LYS A 169 15.58 -12.29 10.89
N LYS A 170 14.74 -13.11 10.25
CA LYS A 170 13.88 -14.08 10.93
C LYS A 170 14.54 -15.46 11.13
N GLN A 171 15.71 -15.67 10.54
CA GLN A 171 16.56 -16.85 10.75
C GLN A 171 17.57 -16.57 11.86
#